data_AF-A0AAW9KP83-F1
#
_entry.id   AF-A0AAW9KP83-F1
#
_cell.length_a   1.000
_cell.length_b   1.000
_cell.length_c   1.000
_cell.angle_alpha   90.00
_cell.angle_beta   90.00
_cell.angle_gamma   90.00
#
_symmetry.space_group_name_H-M   'P 1'
#
loop_
_entity.id
_entity.type
_entity.pdbx_description
1 polymer ?
#
loop_
_entity_poly.entity_id
_entity_poly.type
_entity_poly.pdbx_seq_one_letter_code
_entity_poly.pdbx_strand_id
1 'polypeptide(L)'
;VVAFLGGINIGDEYLGMGKLGEWKDCHIMIEGDCVLGLQSIFLDDFSSIKKYNNEQISILNNVDSYFKNHDFNGNIAMQIVKSGPDSEFPSILQCLIKMISSAKKNINIITPYFIPSEGLMDTLRIASLSGIK
;
A
#
# COMPACT_ATOMS: atom_id res chain seq x y z
N VAL A 1 -10.75 14.38 1.06
CA VAL A 1 -10.74 13.30 2.08
C VAL A 1 -9.31 12.91 2.41
N VAL A 2 -9.05 12.30 3.57
CA VAL A 2 -7.69 11.97 4.05
C VAL A 2 -7.60 10.49 4.42
N ALA A 3 -6.45 9.87 4.13
CA ALA A 3 -6.08 8.55 4.64
C ALA A 3 -4.60 8.51 5.05
N PHE A 4 -4.26 7.51 5.85
CA PHE A 4 -2.90 7.23 6.29
C PHE A 4 -2.52 5.82 5.82
N LEU A 5 -1.31 5.67 5.27
CA LEU A 5 -0.79 4.39 4.77
C LEU A 5 0.72 4.29 5.08
N GLY A 6 1.18 3.12 5.54
CA GLY A 6 2.60 2.89 5.85
C GLY A 6 2.83 1.67 6.73
N GLY A 7 4.00 1.56 7.35
CA GLY A 7 4.37 0.43 8.21
C GLY A 7 3.97 0.55 9.69
N ILE A 8 3.60 1.75 10.13
CA ILE A 8 3.16 2.01 11.51
C ILE A 8 1.76 1.42 11.77
N ASN A 9 1.63 0.58 12.79
CA ASN A 9 0.34 0.16 13.35
C ASN A 9 -0.08 1.07 14.51
N ILE A 10 -1.30 0.86 15.01
CA ILE A 10 -1.81 1.58 16.20
C ILE A 10 -1.40 0.78 17.45
N GLY A 11 -0.36 1.25 18.16
CA GLY A 11 0.13 0.66 19.39
C GLY A 11 1.21 1.51 20.07
N ASP A 12 1.35 1.35 21.39
CA ASP A 12 2.31 2.12 22.21
C ASP A 12 3.77 1.84 21.81
N GLU A 13 4.06 0.65 21.28
CA GLU A 13 5.38 0.28 20.79
C GLU A 13 5.88 1.20 19.67
N TYR A 14 4.96 1.73 18.85
CA TYR A 14 5.29 2.68 17.77
C TYR A 14 5.58 4.09 18.30
N LEU A 15 5.26 4.37 19.56
CA LEU A 15 5.66 5.59 20.28
C LEU A 15 7.04 5.43 20.97
N GLY A 16 7.71 4.29 20.78
CA GLY A 16 8.97 3.97 21.44
C GLY A 16 8.80 3.45 22.87
N MET A 17 7.57 3.15 23.29
CA MET A 17 7.25 2.64 24.64
C MET A 17 7.34 1.11 24.73
N GLY A 18 7.72 0.45 23.63
CA GLY A 18 7.89 -1.00 23.58
C GLY A 18 9.24 -1.46 24.14
N LYS A 19 9.37 -2.77 24.38
CA LYS A 19 10.61 -3.39 24.88
C LYS A 19 11.83 -3.18 23.96
N LEU A 20 11.58 -2.91 22.68
CA LEU A 20 12.62 -2.68 21.68
C LEU A 20 13.07 -1.21 21.61
N GLY A 21 12.43 -0.31 22.36
CA GLY A 21 12.72 1.12 22.35
C GLY A 21 12.19 1.83 21.10
N GLU A 22 12.94 2.81 20.59
CA GLU A 22 12.55 3.63 19.45
C GLU A 22 12.19 2.80 18.21
N TRP A 23 11.04 3.11 17.61
CA TRP A 23 10.56 2.48 16.39
C TRP A 23 10.83 3.36 15.17
N LYS A 24 11.49 2.82 14.14
CA LYS A 24 11.77 3.52 12.89
C LYS A 24 10.94 2.94 11.77
N ASP A 25 10.08 3.76 11.19
CA ASP A 25 9.18 3.36 10.12
C ASP A 25 8.83 4.55 9.22
N CYS A 26 8.15 4.27 8.11
CA CYS A 26 7.64 5.27 7.18
C CYS A 26 6.11 5.20 7.11
N HIS A 27 5.48 6.37 7.17
CA HIS A 27 4.05 6.52 7.02
C HIS A 27 3.75 7.79 6.23
N ILE A 28 2.74 7.73 5.37
CA ILE A 28 2.31 8.87 4.55
C ILE A 28 0.86 9.21 4.87
N MET A 29 0.58 10.51 4.93
CA MET A 29 -0.77 11.04 4.88
C MET A 29 -1.09 11.39 3.43
N ILE A 30 -2.22 10.90 2.93
CA ILE A 30 -2.69 11.09 1.56
C ILE A 30 -3.98 11.90 1.64
N GLU A 31 -4.08 12.93 0.80
CA GLU A 31 -5.29 13.70 0.59
C GLU A 31 -5.71 13.64 -0.88
N GLY A 32 -7.02 13.51 -1.12
CA GLY A 32 -7.62 13.55 -2.47
C GLY A 32 -8.26 12.24 -2.91
N ASP A 33 -8.60 12.15 -4.20
CA ASP A 33 -9.39 11.04 -4.77
C ASP A 33 -8.78 9.65 -4.58
N CYS A 34 -7.45 9.57 -4.48
CA CYS A 34 -6.74 8.31 -4.24
C CYS A 34 -7.20 7.60 -2.95
N VAL A 35 -7.64 8.39 -1.95
CA VAL A 35 -8.21 7.88 -0.70
C VAL A 35 -9.47 7.05 -0.92
N LEU A 36 -10.28 7.37 -1.94
CA LEU A 36 -11.47 6.59 -2.28
C LEU A 36 -11.08 5.18 -2.75
N GLY A 37 -9.92 5.02 -3.39
CA GLY A 37 -9.35 3.71 -3.72
C GLY A 37 -9.03 2.88 -2.48
N LEU A 38 -8.39 3.47 -1.47
CA LEU A 38 -8.13 2.81 -0.18
C LEU A 38 -9.42 2.42 0.53
N GLN A 39 -10.43 3.29 0.49
CA GLN A 39 -11.73 3.03 1.07
C GLN A 39 -12.45 1.86 0.38
N SER A 40 -12.35 1.77 -0.95
CA SER A 40 -12.87 0.63 -1.71
C SER A 40 -12.20 -0.69 -1.29
N ILE A 41 -10.88 -0.70 -1.10
CA ILE A 41 -10.14 -1.86 -0.63
C ILE A 41 -10.62 -2.32 0.74
N PHE A 42 -10.78 -1.39 1.68
CA PHE A 42 -11.29 -1.71 3.01
C PHE A 42 -12.69 -2.33 2.96
N LEU A 43 -13.59 -1.76 2.16
CA LEU A 43 -14.96 -2.27 2.03
C LEU A 43 -15.01 -3.65 1.39
N ASP A 44 -14.16 -3.91 0.40
CA ASP A 44 -14.00 -5.21 -0.25
C ASP A 44 -13.51 -6.29 0.74
N ASP A 45 -12.46 -5.99 1.51
CA ASP A 45 -11.91 -6.89 2.53
C ASP A 45 -12.92 -7.15 3.66
N PHE A 46 -13.53 -6.09 4.19
CA PHE A 46 -14.54 -6.20 5.24
C PHE A 46 -15.77 -7.00 4.76
N SER A 47 -16.17 -6.79 3.51
CA SER A 47 -17.28 -7.52 2.91
C SER A 47 -17.02 -9.00 2.79
N SER A 48 -15.80 -9.34 2.35
CA SER A 48 -15.36 -10.73 2.20
C SER A 48 -15.35 -11.47 3.54
N ILE A 49 -14.87 -10.85 4.62
CA ILE A 49 -14.83 -11.44 5.96
C ILE A 49 -16.24 -11.70 6.50
N LYS A 50 -17.15 -10.73 6.40
CA LYS A 50 -18.53 -10.90 6.89
C LYS A 50 -19.29 -11.97 6.11
N LYS A 51 -19.09 -12.03 4.79
CA LYS A 51 -19.64 -13.11 3.96
C LYS A 51 -19.15 -14.48 4.44
N TYR A 52 -17.86 -14.61 4.74
CA TYR A 52 -17.28 -15.84 5.31
C TYR A 52 -17.93 -16.22 6.65
N ASN A 53 -18.28 -15.24 7.48
CA ASN A 53 -18.97 -15.44 8.75
C ASN A 53 -20.50 -15.62 8.64
N ASN A 54 -21.05 -15.71 7.43
CA ASN A 54 -22.51 -15.74 7.17
C ASN A 54 -23.27 -14.53 7.75
N GLU A 55 -22.60 -13.38 7.87
CA GLU A 55 -23.21 -12.14 8.31
C GLU A 55 -23.68 -11.32 7.11
N GLN A 56 -24.90 -10.76 7.18
CA GLN A 56 -25.38 -9.85 6.15
C GLN A 56 -24.74 -8.46 6.31
N ILE A 57 -24.29 -7.90 5.20
CA ILE A 57 -23.81 -6.53 5.13
C ILE A 57 -24.83 -5.65 4.43
N SER A 58 -25.25 -4.60 5.11
CA SER A 58 -26.08 -3.52 4.55
C SER A 58 -25.26 -2.31 4.07
N ILE A 59 -23.92 -2.39 4.03
CA ILE A 59 -23.05 -1.29 3.57
C ILE A 59 -23.42 -0.85 2.15
N LEU A 60 -23.83 -1.79 1.30
CA LEU A 60 -24.30 -1.50 -0.06
C LEU A 60 -25.55 -0.60 -0.10
N ASN A 61 -26.31 -0.50 0.98
CA ASN A 61 -27.50 0.35 1.04
C ASN A 61 -27.16 1.84 1.19
N ASN A 62 -25.90 2.18 1.51
CA ASN A 62 -25.45 3.55 1.79
C ASN A 62 -24.09 3.88 1.14
N VAL A 63 -23.79 3.31 -0.03
CA VAL A 63 -22.51 3.51 -0.74
C VAL A 63 -22.17 5.00 -0.92
N ASP A 64 -23.16 5.82 -1.29
CA ASP A 64 -22.97 7.26 -1.52
C ASP A 64 -22.52 8.01 -0.26
N SER A 65 -22.86 7.50 0.93
CA SER A 65 -22.41 8.09 2.19
C SER A 65 -20.92 7.89 2.44
N TYR A 66 -20.36 6.82 1.88
CA TYR A 66 -18.97 6.41 1.98
C TYR A 66 -18.12 7.07 0.88
N PHE A 67 -18.64 7.18 -0.34
CA PHE A 67 -17.94 7.74 -1.49
C PHE A 67 -18.46 9.14 -1.83
N LYS A 68 -18.13 10.10 -0.97
CA LYS A 68 -18.50 11.50 -1.23
C LYS A 68 -17.56 12.11 -2.25
N ASN A 69 -18.16 12.71 -3.28
CA ASN A 69 -17.45 13.66 -4.12
C ASN A 69 -16.92 14.79 -3.23
N HIS A 70 -15.69 15.18 -3.47
CA HIS A 70 -15.05 16.28 -2.78
C HIS A 70 -14.23 17.06 -3.79
N ASP A 71 -14.25 18.38 -3.68
CA ASP A 71 -13.40 19.21 -4.51
C ASP A 71 -11.95 19.03 -4.04
N PHE A 72 -11.14 18.39 -4.88
CA PHE A 72 -9.72 18.21 -4.63
C PHE A 72 -8.92 18.80 -5.78
N ASN A 73 -7.92 19.61 -5.46
CA ASN A 73 -7.09 20.30 -6.43
C ASN A 73 -5.62 19.91 -6.27
N GLY A 74 -5.35 18.60 -6.32
CA GLY A 74 -3.99 18.06 -6.30
C GLY A 74 -3.39 17.93 -7.70
N ASN A 75 -2.06 17.96 -7.77
CA ASN A 75 -1.30 17.88 -9.02
C ASN A 75 -0.38 16.65 -9.09
N ILE A 76 -0.50 15.72 -8.14
CA ILE A 76 0.30 14.50 -8.08
C ILE A 76 -0.58 13.32 -8.52
N ALA A 77 -0.15 12.63 -9.58
CA ALA A 77 -0.76 11.37 -9.98
C ALA A 77 -0.39 10.27 -8.97
N MET A 78 -1.39 9.57 -8.44
CA MET A 78 -1.21 8.50 -7.47
C MET A 78 -2.07 7.29 -7.83
N GLN A 79 -1.49 6.10 -7.67
CA GLN A 79 -2.17 4.83 -7.91
C GLN A 79 -2.05 3.94 -6.66
N ILE A 80 -3.18 3.42 -6.20
CA ILE A 80 -3.20 2.38 -5.16
C ILE A 80 -3.03 1.02 -5.82
N VAL A 81 -2.17 0.18 -5.24
CA VAL A 81 -1.94 -1.20 -5.68
C VAL A 81 -2.22 -2.13 -4.52
N LYS A 82 -3.19 -3.05 -4.70
CA LYS A 82 -3.52 -4.13 -3.76
C LYS A 82 -2.92 -5.44 -4.25
N SER A 83 -2.56 -6.31 -3.33
CA SER A 83 -2.37 -7.74 -3.61
C SER A 83 -2.86 -8.54 -2.41
N GLY A 84 -3.32 -9.75 -2.66
CA GLY A 84 -3.87 -10.65 -1.65
C GLY A 84 -4.03 -12.07 -2.21
N PRO A 85 -4.49 -13.02 -1.38
CA PRO A 85 -4.67 -14.41 -1.79
C PRO A 85 -5.63 -14.58 -2.98
N ASP A 86 -6.59 -13.66 -3.11
CA ASP A 86 -7.59 -13.66 -4.19
C ASP A 86 -7.13 -12.90 -5.45
N SER A 87 -5.90 -12.37 -5.46
CA SER A 87 -5.36 -11.67 -6.62
C SER A 87 -4.87 -12.64 -7.69
N GLU A 88 -5.38 -12.51 -8.91
CA GLU A 88 -4.91 -13.28 -10.07
C GLU A 88 -3.40 -13.12 -10.32
N PHE A 89 -2.89 -11.91 -10.05
CA PHE A 89 -1.49 -11.55 -10.22
C PHE A 89 -0.91 -10.94 -8.94
N PRO A 90 0.41 -11.09 -8.69
CA PRO A 90 1.08 -10.42 -7.58
C PRO A 90 1.37 -8.95 -7.92
N SER A 91 0.33 -8.12 -7.98
CA SER A 91 0.40 -6.74 -8.51
C SER A 91 1.42 -5.85 -7.80
N ILE A 92 1.59 -5.98 -6.48
CA ILE A 92 2.62 -5.24 -5.73
C ILE A 92 4.02 -5.63 -6.21
N LEU A 93 4.31 -6.92 -6.36
CA LEU A 93 5.61 -7.38 -6.87
C LEU A 93 5.85 -6.89 -8.30
N GLN A 94 4.84 -6.99 -9.17
CA GLN A 94 4.92 -6.50 -10.55
C GLN A 94 5.17 -4.98 -10.59
N CYS A 95 4.51 -4.21 -9.71
CA CYS A 95 4.74 -2.78 -9.56
C CYS A 95 6.19 -2.48 -9.14
N LEU A 96 6.72 -3.19 -8.15
CA LEU A 96 8.12 -3.05 -7.71
C LEU A 96 9.10 -3.35 -8.84
N ILE A 97 8.92 -4.46 -9.58
CA ILE A 97 9.74 -4.80 -10.75
C ILE A 97 9.69 -3.68 -11.81
N LYS A 98 8.49 -3.14 -12.06
CA LYS A 98 8.33 -2.03 -13.02
C LYS A 98 9.02 -0.76 -12.55
N MET A 99 8.93 -0.42 -11.26
CA MET A 99 9.61 0.75 -10.70
C MET A 99 11.13 0.63 -10.79
N ILE A 100 11.68 -0.53 -10.42
CA ILE A 100 13.12 -0.81 -10.46
C ILE A 100 13.64 -0.76 -11.91
N SER A 101 12.99 -1.46 -12.83
CA SER A 101 13.39 -1.49 -14.25
C SER A 101 13.25 -0.14 -14.96
N SER A 102 12.42 0.76 -14.44
CA SER A 102 12.22 2.11 -14.99
C SER A 102 13.12 3.17 -14.34
N ALA A 103 13.88 2.82 -13.30
CA ALA A 103 14.74 3.74 -12.58
C ALA A 103 15.83 4.34 -13.50
N LYS A 104 16.17 5.61 -13.28
CA LYS A 104 17.12 6.36 -14.11
C LYS A 104 18.36 6.84 -13.38
N LYS A 105 18.36 6.85 -12.05
CA LYS A 105 19.44 7.45 -11.25
C LYS A 105 19.80 6.61 -10.03
N ASN A 106 18.84 6.36 -9.16
CA ASN A 106 19.05 5.57 -7.95
C ASN A 106 17.78 4.83 -7.52
N ILE A 107 17.95 3.79 -6.70
CA ILE A 107 16.90 3.04 -6.03
C ILE A 107 17.24 2.97 -4.53
N ASN A 108 16.43 3.61 -3.69
CA ASN A 108 16.58 3.51 -2.24
C ASN A 108 15.52 2.55 -1.68
N ILE A 109 15.95 1.55 -0.92
CA ILE A 109 15.08 0.53 -0.33
C ILE A 109 15.18 0.62 1.19
N ILE A 110 14.03 0.75 1.85
CA ILE A 110 13.89 0.62 3.30
C ILE A 110 12.97 -0.56 3.54
N THR A 111 13.45 -1.60 4.21
CA THR A 111 12.65 -2.78 4.58
C THR A 111 13.18 -3.39 5.87
N PRO A 112 12.31 -3.86 6.78
CA PRO A 112 12.74 -4.64 7.94
C PRO A 112 13.26 -6.03 7.54
N TYR A 113 12.85 -6.54 6.38
CA TYR A 113 13.20 -7.87 5.88
C TYR A 113 13.58 -7.81 4.40
N PHE A 114 14.85 -8.07 4.09
CA PHE A 114 15.31 -8.16 2.70
C PHE A 114 15.44 -9.62 2.27
N ILE A 115 14.33 -10.20 1.81
CA ILE A 115 14.24 -11.59 1.32
C ILE A 115 13.56 -11.56 -0.06
N PRO A 116 14.24 -11.03 -1.10
CA PRO A 116 13.64 -10.87 -2.43
C PRO A 116 13.44 -12.22 -3.13
N SER A 117 12.42 -12.31 -3.98
CA SER A 117 12.33 -13.42 -4.94
C SER A 117 13.46 -13.35 -5.97
N GLU A 118 13.74 -14.45 -6.65
CA GLU A 118 14.76 -14.51 -7.70
C GLU A 118 14.54 -13.44 -8.77
N GLY A 119 13.31 -13.28 -9.27
CA GLY A 119 12.99 -12.27 -10.27
C GLY A 119 13.19 -10.82 -9.78
N LEU A 120 12.88 -10.53 -8.51
CA LEU A 120 13.14 -9.20 -7.94
C LEU A 120 14.65 -8.96 -7.80
N MET A 121 15.40 -9.97 -7.36
CA MET A 121 16.86 -9.90 -7.21
C MET A 121 17.56 -9.71 -8.55
N ASP A 122 17.14 -10.42 -9.60
CA ASP A 122 17.68 -10.26 -10.95
C ASP A 122 17.36 -8.88 -11.52
N THR A 123 16.17 -8.36 -11.27
CA THR A 123 15.80 -7.00 -11.70
C THR A 123 16.71 -5.95 -11.03
N LEU A 124 17.02 -6.11 -9.73
CA LEU A 124 17.96 -5.23 -9.02
C LEU A 124 19.39 -5.35 -9.56
N ARG A 125 19.86 -6.57 -9.86
CA ARG A 125 21.18 -6.80 -10.46
C ARG A 125 21.30 -6.11 -11.82
N ILE A 126 20.28 -6.25 -12.68
CA ILE A 126 20.24 -5.60 -14.00
C ILE A 126 20.28 -4.08 -13.85
N ALA A 127 19.51 -3.51 -12.92
CA ALA A 127 19.54 -2.07 -12.66
C ALA A 127 20.94 -1.60 -12.22
N SER A 128 21.57 -2.33 -11.30
CA SER A 128 22.94 -2.03 -10.84
C SER A 128 23.97 -2.10 -11.97
N LEU A 129 23.93 -3.17 -12.78
CA LEU A 129 24.82 -3.33 -13.95
C LEU A 129 24.59 -2.24 -15.01
N SER A 130 23.40 -1.65 -15.05
CA SER A 130 23.05 -0.52 -15.93
C SER A 130 23.49 0.84 -15.38
N GLY A 131 24.22 0.88 -14.26
CA GLY A 131 24.73 2.11 -13.65
C GLY A 131 23.71 2.85 -12.77
N ILE A 132 22.59 2.22 -12.42
CA ILE A 132 21.64 2.75 -11.43
C ILE A 132 22.23 2.54 -10.04
N LYS A 133 22.24 3.61 -9.23
CA LYS A 133 22.79 3.58 -7.86
C LYS A 133 21.85 2.94 -6.85
#